data_AF-A0A959HCD3-F1
#
_entry.id   AF-A0A959HCD3-F1
#
_cell.length_a   1.000
_cell.length_b   1.000
_cell.length_c   1.000
_cell.angle_alpha   90.00
_cell.angle_beta   90.00
_cell.angle_gamma   90.00
#
_symmetry.space_group_name_H-M   'P 1'
#
loop_
_entity.id
_entity.type
_entity.pdbx_description
1 polymer ?
#
loop_
_entity_poly.entity_id
_entity_poly.type
_entity_poly.pdbx_seq_one_letter_code
_entity_poly.pdbx_strand_id
1 'polypeptide(L)'
;MKNATLIAFFTLISVSNYAQNIWIGNTPGHETDWMEARNWSKQRVPGWNDSVLVPHLWHNNYPKVSTRVPAIAHLEVEGGASLNINSGGYLPIDGSSTHNSGVLLAGRIYNEGTLAVTDAGGEAIAGTPGNLAILKNGQFTVHGHQLAYEPRA
;
A
#
# COMPACT_ATOMS: atom_id res chain seq x y z
N MET A 1 1.21 40.75 -43.18
CA MET A 1 0.83 39.41 -42.70
C MET A 1 1.70 39.11 -41.48
N LYS A 2 1.11 38.95 -40.29
CA LYS A 2 1.84 38.74 -39.03
C LYS A 2 2.01 37.24 -38.82
N ASN A 3 3.24 36.75 -38.81
CA ASN A 3 3.56 35.35 -38.60
C ASN A 3 3.38 35.03 -37.10
N ALA A 4 2.40 34.21 -36.77
CA ALA A 4 2.21 33.70 -35.41
C ALA A 4 3.13 32.47 -35.23
N THR A 5 4.16 32.61 -34.40
CA THR A 5 5.02 31.49 -34.00
C THR A 5 4.27 30.63 -32.99
N LEU A 6 3.98 29.38 -33.36
CA LEU A 6 3.41 28.37 -32.48
C LEU A 6 4.51 27.81 -31.57
N ILE A 7 4.46 28.13 -30.28
CA ILE A 7 5.33 27.50 -29.27
C ILE A 7 4.60 26.28 -28.73
N ALA A 8 5.06 25.08 -29.13
CA ALA A 8 4.59 23.83 -28.55
C ALA A 8 5.32 23.58 -27.22
N PHE A 9 4.59 23.64 -26.11
CA PHE A 9 5.05 23.16 -24.80
C PHE A 9 4.88 21.63 -24.76
N PHE A 10 5.98 20.88 -24.87
CA PHE A 10 5.99 19.46 -24.60
C PHE A 10 6.18 19.26 -23.09
N THR A 11 5.10 18.92 -22.38
CA THR A 11 5.21 18.44 -21.00
C THR A 11 5.65 16.97 -21.04
N LEU A 12 6.85 16.69 -20.56
CA LEU A 12 7.29 15.33 -20.25
C LEU A 12 6.52 14.85 -19.02
N ILE A 13 5.39 14.19 -19.23
CA ILE A 13 4.71 13.45 -18.17
C ILE A 13 5.54 12.17 -17.97
N SER A 14 6.39 12.18 -16.94
CA SER A 14 7.07 10.96 -16.50
C SER A 14 6.03 10.08 -15.83
N VAL A 15 5.48 9.11 -16.57
CA VAL A 15 4.72 8.02 -15.95
C VAL A 15 5.73 7.06 -15.32
N SER A 16 5.89 7.16 -14.00
CA SER A 16 6.71 6.23 -13.26
C SER A 16 6.10 4.83 -13.38
N ASN A 17 6.76 3.94 -14.13
CA ASN A 17 6.32 2.57 -14.33
C ASN A 17 6.79 1.73 -13.13
N TYR A 18 6.11 1.86 -11.99
CA TYR A 18 6.40 1.00 -10.85
C TYR A 18 6.04 -0.43 -11.21
N ALA A 19 6.97 -1.36 -10.97
CA ALA A 19 6.69 -2.75 -11.21
C ALA A 19 5.68 -3.20 -10.14
N GLN A 20 4.42 -3.36 -10.51
CA GLN A 20 3.38 -3.81 -9.59
C GLN A 20 3.62 -5.27 -9.18
N ASN A 21 3.60 -5.57 -7.88
CA ASN A 21 3.68 -6.93 -7.35
C ASN A 21 2.33 -7.28 -6.70
N ILE A 22 1.67 -8.30 -7.23
CA ILE A 22 0.26 -8.59 -6.95
C ILE A 22 0.19 -9.76 -5.99
N TRP A 23 -0.64 -9.63 -4.95
CA TRP A 23 -0.93 -10.70 -4.02
C TRP A 23 -1.79 -11.80 -4.68
N ILE A 24 -1.40 -13.06 -4.47
CA ILE A 24 -2.08 -14.26 -4.99
C ILE A 24 -2.65 -15.12 -3.85
N GLY A 25 -1.90 -15.31 -2.76
CA GLY A 25 -2.37 -16.00 -1.55
C GLY A 25 -2.78 -17.48 -1.71
N ASN A 26 -1.99 -18.28 -2.42
CA ASN A 26 -2.32 -19.68 -2.75
C ASN A 26 -1.20 -20.68 -2.46
N THR A 27 -0.21 -20.31 -1.64
CA THR A 27 0.85 -21.25 -1.25
C THR A 27 0.36 -22.19 -0.14
N PRO A 28 0.31 -23.51 -0.37
CA PRO A 28 -0.19 -24.46 0.64
C PRO A 28 0.54 -24.36 1.97
N GLY A 29 -0.21 -24.20 3.06
CA GLY A 29 0.30 -24.05 4.44
C GLY A 29 0.79 -22.64 4.79
N HIS A 30 0.87 -21.73 3.82
CA HIS A 30 1.35 -20.35 3.97
C HIS A 30 0.48 -19.36 3.19
N GLU A 31 -0.81 -19.67 2.96
CA GLU A 31 -1.67 -18.99 1.99
C GLU A 31 -1.86 -17.50 2.29
N THR A 32 -1.65 -17.10 3.56
CA THR A 32 -1.83 -15.72 4.03
C THR A 32 -0.52 -15.04 4.41
N ASP A 33 0.62 -15.71 4.32
CA ASP A 33 1.90 -15.19 4.80
C ASP A 33 2.49 -14.17 3.81
N TRP A 34 2.59 -12.89 4.23
CA TRP A 34 3.22 -11.82 3.45
C TRP A 34 4.65 -12.17 3.03
N MET A 35 5.39 -12.89 3.86
CA MET A 35 6.80 -13.22 3.63
C MET A 35 7.01 -14.44 2.74
N GLU A 36 5.95 -15.15 2.35
CA GLU A 36 6.04 -16.27 1.41
C GLU A 36 6.10 -15.75 -0.03
N ALA A 37 7.29 -15.88 -0.64
CA ALA A 37 7.58 -15.39 -1.98
C ALA A 37 6.59 -15.90 -3.05
N ARG A 38 6.11 -17.15 -2.92
CA ARG A 38 5.18 -17.76 -3.88
C ARG A 38 3.77 -17.17 -3.83
N ASN A 39 3.42 -16.42 -2.79
CA ASN A 39 2.16 -15.67 -2.71
C ASN A 39 2.17 -14.38 -3.55
N TRP A 40 3.28 -14.03 -4.19
CA TRP A 40 3.43 -12.81 -4.97
C TRP A 40 3.61 -13.12 -6.46
N SER A 41 3.01 -12.30 -7.33
CA SER A 41 3.07 -12.50 -8.79
C SER A 41 4.49 -12.50 -9.36
N LYS A 42 5.43 -11.81 -8.72
CA LYS A 42 6.85 -11.82 -9.09
C LYS A 42 7.68 -12.93 -8.44
N GLN A 43 7.05 -13.83 -7.68
CA GLN A 43 7.74 -14.92 -6.96
C GLN A 43 8.83 -14.43 -6.00
N ARG A 44 8.61 -13.25 -5.39
CA ARG A 44 9.48 -12.66 -4.36
C ARG A 44 8.68 -11.72 -3.48
N VAL A 45 9.12 -11.57 -2.23
CA VAL A 45 8.57 -10.58 -1.29
C VAL A 45 8.77 -9.16 -1.87
N PRO A 46 7.75 -8.30 -1.84
CA PRO A 46 7.86 -6.90 -2.23
C PRO A 46 8.93 -6.16 -1.43
N GLY A 47 9.62 -5.24 -2.09
CA GLY A 47 10.62 -4.35 -1.50
C GLY A 47 10.40 -2.90 -1.88
N TRP A 48 11.40 -2.07 -1.59
CA TRP A 48 11.31 -0.60 -1.56
C TRP A 48 10.93 0.05 -2.90
N ASN A 49 11.01 -0.67 -4.00
CA ASN A 49 10.64 -0.19 -5.34
C ASN A 49 9.34 -0.81 -5.88
N ASP A 50 8.69 -1.70 -5.12
CA ASP A 50 7.46 -2.35 -5.55
C ASP A 50 6.24 -1.54 -5.11
N SER A 51 5.32 -1.35 -6.06
CA SER A 51 3.93 -1.01 -5.77
C SER A 51 3.17 -2.32 -5.55
N VAL A 52 2.57 -2.49 -4.38
CA VAL A 52 1.85 -3.70 -3.99
C VAL A 52 0.37 -3.55 -4.30
N LEU A 53 -0.22 -4.56 -4.94
CA LEU A 53 -1.66 -4.66 -5.14
C LEU A 53 -2.21 -5.87 -4.37
N VAL A 54 -3.19 -5.63 -3.52
CA VAL A 54 -4.03 -6.66 -2.89
C VAL A 54 -5.40 -6.63 -3.58
N PRO A 55 -5.64 -7.51 -4.57
CA PRO A 55 -6.87 -7.49 -5.34
C PRO A 55 -8.01 -8.19 -4.59
N HIS A 56 -9.23 -8.01 -5.08
CA HIS A 56 -10.32 -8.91 -4.68
C HIS A 56 -10.03 -10.35 -5.15
N LEU A 57 -10.13 -11.30 -4.23
CA LEU A 57 -9.88 -12.72 -4.51
C LEU A 57 -11.19 -13.50 -4.46
N TRP A 58 -11.28 -14.57 -5.26
CA TRP A 58 -12.39 -15.53 -5.18
C TRP A 58 -12.35 -16.41 -3.93
N HIS A 59 -11.25 -16.35 -3.17
CA HIS A 59 -11.02 -17.03 -1.89
C HIS A 59 -10.60 -16.02 -0.81
N ASN A 60 -10.66 -16.39 0.46
CA ASN A 60 -10.42 -15.46 1.58
C ASN A 60 -8.96 -15.43 2.07
N ASN A 61 -7.99 -15.81 1.22
CA ASN A 61 -6.57 -15.89 1.61
C ASN A 61 -5.89 -14.54 1.42
N TYR A 62 -6.34 -13.56 2.18
CA TYR A 62 -5.77 -12.22 2.18
C TYR A 62 -4.46 -12.15 2.98
N PRO A 63 -3.56 -11.22 2.65
CA PRO A 63 -2.25 -11.13 3.28
C PRO A 63 -2.35 -10.80 4.78
N LYS A 64 -1.41 -11.37 5.53
CA LYS A 64 -1.16 -11.12 6.95
C LYS A 64 0.29 -10.72 7.15
N VAL A 65 0.50 -9.51 7.67
CA VAL A 65 1.79 -9.01 8.13
C VAL A 65 1.91 -9.34 9.62
N SER A 66 2.69 -10.36 9.96
CA SER A 66 2.86 -10.81 11.36
C SER A 66 4.24 -10.47 11.95
N THR A 67 5.12 -9.89 11.14
CA THR A 67 6.47 -9.44 11.52
C THR A 67 6.81 -8.16 10.75
N ARG A 68 8.00 -7.61 10.98
CA ARG A 68 8.54 -6.51 10.15
C ARG A 68 8.85 -7.02 8.75
N VAL A 69 8.21 -6.42 7.75
CA VAL A 69 8.46 -6.69 6.33
C VAL A 69 9.37 -5.61 5.73
N PRO A 70 10.01 -5.87 4.58
CA PRO A 70 10.71 -4.82 3.83
C PRO A 70 9.76 -3.65 3.52
N ALA A 71 10.32 -2.43 3.46
CA ALA A 71 9.55 -1.28 3.01
C ALA A 71 9.08 -1.49 1.58
N ILE A 72 7.88 -1.03 1.26
CA ILE A 72 7.32 -0.99 -0.09
C ILE A 72 7.12 0.46 -0.53
N ALA A 73 7.05 0.70 -1.83
CA ALA A 73 6.85 2.05 -2.35
C ALA A 73 5.39 2.50 -2.18
N HIS A 74 4.44 1.58 -2.37
CA HIS A 74 3.02 1.91 -2.39
C HIS A 74 2.18 0.67 -2.09
N LEU A 75 1.00 0.87 -1.50
CA LEU A 75 0.02 -0.18 -1.26
C LEU A 75 -1.34 0.19 -1.85
N GLU A 76 -1.88 -0.67 -2.69
CA GLU A 76 -3.28 -0.64 -3.11
C GLU A 76 -4.03 -1.84 -2.50
N VAL A 77 -5.19 -1.57 -1.90
CA VAL A 77 -6.13 -2.61 -1.45
C VAL A 77 -7.46 -2.37 -2.13
N GLU A 78 -7.83 -3.25 -3.06
CA GLU A 78 -9.05 -3.12 -3.86
C GLU A 78 -10.33 -3.34 -3.03
N GLY A 79 -11.46 -2.84 -3.54
CA GLY A 79 -12.76 -3.07 -2.92
C GLY A 79 -13.08 -4.56 -2.79
N GLY A 80 -13.56 -4.98 -1.62
CA GLY A 80 -13.81 -6.39 -1.31
C GLY A 80 -12.56 -7.19 -0.94
N ALA A 81 -11.37 -6.58 -0.97
CA ALA A 81 -10.13 -7.15 -0.45
C ALA A 81 -9.85 -6.73 0.99
N SER A 82 -8.93 -7.43 1.65
CA SER A 82 -8.45 -7.04 2.98
C SER A 82 -6.95 -7.27 3.17
N LEU A 83 -6.37 -6.60 4.16
CA LEU A 83 -5.03 -6.83 4.67
C LEU A 83 -5.09 -6.80 6.19
N ASN A 84 -4.47 -7.78 6.86
CA ASN A 84 -4.32 -7.77 8.31
C ASN A 84 -2.86 -7.47 8.66
N ILE A 85 -2.64 -6.46 9.49
CA ILE A 85 -1.37 -6.22 10.15
C ILE A 85 -1.56 -6.67 11.58
N ASN A 86 -1.09 -7.89 11.88
CA ASN A 86 -1.27 -8.50 13.18
C ASN A 86 -0.40 -7.82 14.23
N SER A 87 -0.67 -8.07 15.51
CA SER A 87 0.24 -7.68 16.60
C SER A 87 1.68 -8.14 16.31
N GLY A 88 2.65 -7.22 16.41
CA GLY A 88 4.05 -7.44 16.05
C GLY A 88 4.38 -7.27 14.56
N GLY A 89 3.37 -7.15 13.70
CA GLY A 89 3.51 -6.78 12.30
C GLY A 89 3.93 -5.33 12.12
N TYR A 90 4.83 -5.07 11.18
CA TYR A 90 5.25 -3.71 10.83
C TYR A 90 5.35 -3.62 9.30
N LEU A 91 4.48 -2.80 8.70
CA LEU A 91 4.44 -2.51 7.28
C LEU A 91 4.90 -1.06 7.03
N PRO A 92 6.16 -0.87 6.60
CA PRO A 92 6.64 0.44 6.18
C PRO A 92 6.28 0.70 4.71
N ILE A 93 5.78 1.91 4.45
CA ILE A 93 5.55 2.46 3.14
C ILE A 93 6.44 3.69 3.00
N ASP A 94 7.36 3.60 2.05
CA ASP A 94 8.33 4.64 1.75
C ASP A 94 8.30 4.87 0.25
N GLY A 95 7.31 5.65 -0.17
CA GLY A 95 7.01 5.93 -1.57
C GLY A 95 7.98 6.88 -2.23
N SER A 96 9.07 7.29 -1.58
CA SER A 96 10.10 8.19 -2.14
C SER A 96 9.50 9.42 -2.85
N SER A 97 8.37 9.93 -2.34
CA SER A 97 7.55 11.01 -2.93
C SER A 97 7.01 10.76 -4.35
N THR A 98 7.00 9.52 -4.83
CA THR A 98 6.68 9.24 -6.24
C THR A 98 5.25 8.76 -6.51
N HIS A 99 4.51 8.40 -5.46
CA HIS A 99 3.10 8.04 -5.54
C HIS A 99 2.25 9.14 -4.92
N ASN A 100 1.12 9.48 -5.53
CA ASN A 100 0.23 10.54 -5.01
C ASN A 100 -0.31 10.25 -3.60
N SER A 101 -0.31 8.97 -3.19
CA SER A 101 -0.53 8.55 -1.82
C SER A 101 0.39 7.40 -1.43
N GLY A 102 0.55 7.15 -0.13
CA GLY A 102 1.26 5.94 0.34
C GLY A 102 0.38 4.70 0.20
N VAL A 103 -0.89 4.83 0.58
CA VAL A 103 -1.92 3.79 0.43
C VAL A 103 -3.08 4.31 -0.42
N LEU A 104 -3.57 3.47 -1.33
CA LEU A 104 -4.88 3.60 -1.97
C LEU A 104 -5.82 2.52 -1.41
N LEU A 105 -6.82 2.93 -0.63
CA LEU A 105 -7.62 2.05 0.22
C LEU A 105 -9.10 2.03 -0.16
N ALA A 106 -9.47 1.15 -1.09
CA ALA A 106 -10.86 0.85 -1.43
C ALA A 106 -11.41 -0.36 -0.64
N GLY A 107 -10.56 -1.33 -0.33
CA GLY A 107 -10.83 -2.46 0.58
C GLY A 107 -10.56 -2.10 2.03
N ARG A 108 -10.21 -3.08 2.87
CA ARG A 108 -10.01 -2.85 4.32
C ARG A 108 -8.63 -3.21 4.82
N ILE A 109 -8.10 -2.40 5.73
CA ILE A 109 -6.93 -2.76 6.53
C ILE A 109 -7.37 -2.91 7.99
N TYR A 110 -7.10 -4.07 8.56
CA TYR A 110 -7.25 -4.34 9.99
C TYR A 110 -5.87 -4.28 10.63
N ASN A 111 -5.63 -3.27 11.45
CA ASN A 111 -4.30 -2.98 11.99
C ASN A 111 -4.25 -3.16 13.50
N GLU A 112 -3.63 -4.24 13.97
CA GLU A 112 -3.21 -4.49 15.35
C GLU A 112 -1.71 -4.30 15.57
N GLY A 113 -0.94 -4.10 14.49
CA GLY A 113 0.50 -3.82 14.52
C GLY A 113 0.81 -2.38 14.13
N THR A 114 1.74 -2.16 13.20
CA THR A 114 2.09 -0.82 12.72
C THR A 114 1.99 -0.71 11.21
N LEU A 115 1.21 0.27 10.75
CA LEU A 115 1.27 0.81 9.40
C LEU A 115 2.03 2.14 9.46
N ALA A 116 3.15 2.23 8.77
CA ALA A 116 3.99 3.44 8.79
C ALA A 116 4.14 3.99 7.38
N VAL A 117 3.58 5.17 7.11
CA VAL A 117 3.79 5.89 5.85
C VAL A 117 4.83 6.98 6.11
N THR A 118 6.05 6.75 5.64
CA THR A 118 7.19 7.64 5.89
C THR A 118 7.32 8.71 4.81
N ASP A 119 7.03 8.34 3.57
CA ASP A 119 7.10 9.24 2.41
C ASP A 119 6.01 8.86 1.39
N ALA A 120 5.31 9.87 0.90
CA ALA A 120 4.36 9.82 -0.20
C ALA A 120 4.32 11.20 -0.87
N GLY A 121 4.06 11.25 -2.18
CA GLY A 121 3.99 12.50 -2.94
C GLY A 121 2.77 13.37 -2.63
N GLY A 122 1.83 12.86 -1.83
CA GLY A 122 0.64 13.56 -1.38
C GLY A 122 0.16 13.05 -0.02
N GLU A 123 -1.02 12.42 0.02
CA GLU A 123 -1.62 11.98 1.28
C GLU A 123 -1.09 10.63 1.75
N ALA A 124 -1.05 10.37 3.06
CA ALA A 124 -0.60 9.07 3.55
C ALA A 124 -1.56 7.92 3.13
N ILE A 125 -2.87 8.17 3.18
CA ILE A 125 -3.91 7.24 2.75
C ILE A 125 -4.95 8.02 1.96
N ALA A 126 -5.13 7.66 0.69
CA ALA A 126 -6.28 8.03 -0.11
C ALA A 126 -7.28 6.86 -0.16
N GLY A 127 -8.59 7.13 -0.24
CA GLY A 127 -9.61 6.07 -0.36
C GLY A 127 -10.85 6.33 0.47
N THR A 128 -11.58 5.27 0.81
CA THR A 128 -12.84 5.37 1.53
C THR A 128 -12.61 5.58 3.04
N PRO A 129 -13.14 6.65 3.66
CA PRO A 129 -13.03 6.86 5.10
C PRO A 129 -13.57 5.68 5.91
N GLY A 130 -12.87 5.31 6.99
CA GLY A 130 -13.26 4.21 7.89
C GLY A 130 -12.79 2.82 7.46
N ASN A 131 -12.14 2.69 6.28
CA ASN A 131 -11.61 1.41 5.83
C ASN A 131 -10.25 1.02 6.45
N LEU A 132 -9.55 1.97 7.07
CA LEU A 132 -8.47 1.67 7.99
C LEU A 132 -9.05 1.51 9.40
N ALA A 133 -9.10 0.26 9.88
CA ALA A 133 -9.49 -0.05 11.25
C ALA A 133 -8.22 -0.19 12.12
N ILE A 134 -7.94 0.81 12.96
CA ILE A 134 -6.90 0.72 13.97
C ILE A 134 -7.50 0.02 15.19
N LEU A 135 -7.01 -1.18 15.47
CA LEU A 135 -7.47 -2.04 16.56
C LEU A 135 -6.62 -1.80 17.82
N LYS A 136 -6.90 -2.49 18.93
CA LYS A 136 -6.45 -2.12 20.29
C LYS A 136 -4.96 -1.77 20.44
N ASN A 137 -4.08 -2.46 19.71
CA ASN A 137 -2.63 -2.25 19.75
C ASN A 137 -2.07 -1.63 18.46
N GLY A 138 -2.95 -1.32 17.51
CA GLY A 138 -2.61 -0.78 16.22
C GLY A 138 -2.02 0.63 16.30
N GLN A 139 -1.03 0.89 15.46
CA GLN A 139 -0.44 2.20 15.24
C GLN A 139 -0.50 2.55 13.77
N PHE A 140 -0.93 3.77 13.48
CA PHE A 140 -0.75 4.39 12.19
C PHE A 140 0.18 5.60 12.37
N THR A 141 1.29 5.61 11.66
CA THR A 141 2.28 6.69 11.74
C THR A 141 2.48 7.33 10.37
N VAL A 142 2.58 8.66 10.36
CA VAL A 142 2.86 9.46 9.17
C VAL A 142 4.07 10.34 9.47
N HIS A 143 5.13 10.22 8.66
CA HIS A 143 6.42 10.89 8.90
C HIS A 143 6.96 10.66 10.33
N GLY A 144 6.77 9.45 10.88
CA GLY A 144 7.19 9.10 12.24
C GLY A 144 6.30 9.63 13.37
N HIS A 145 5.27 10.42 13.06
CA HIS A 145 4.29 10.89 14.05
C HIS A 145 3.10 9.93 14.09
N GLN A 146 2.82 9.36 15.27
CA GLN A 146 1.62 8.57 15.48
C GLN A 146 0.39 9.47 15.36
N LEU A 147 -0.54 9.10 14.49
CA LEU A 147 -1.83 9.77 14.40
C LEU A 147 -2.78 9.09 15.39
N ALA A 148 -3.41 9.89 16.25
CA ALA A 148 -4.43 9.40 17.16
C ALA A 148 -5.62 8.85 16.35
N TYR A 149 -6.11 7.69 16.76
CA TYR A 149 -7.37 7.16 16.24
C TYR A 149 -8.51 8.09 16.66
N GLU A 150 -9.06 8.83 15.72
CA GLU A 150 -10.34 9.53 15.85
C GLU A 150 -11.42 8.56 15.31
N PRO A 151 -12.13 7.80 16.16
CA PRO A 151 -13.33 7.11 15.69
C PRO A 151 -14.29 8.19 15.19
N ARG A 152 -14.52 8.26 13.88
CA ARG A 152 -15.61 9.08 13.37
C ARG A 152 -16.92 8.50 13.92
N ALA A 153 -17.64 9.34 14.66
CA ALA A 153 -18.99 9.07 15.17
C ALA A 153 -19.97 8.79 14.04
#